data_AF-A0AAR2J9Y0-F1
#
_entry.id   AF-A0AAR2J9Y0-F1
#
_cell.length_a   1.000
_cell.length_b   1.000
_cell.length_c   1.000
_cell.angle_alpha   90.00
_cell.angle_beta   90.00
_cell.angle_gamma   90.00
#
_symmetry.space_group_name_H-M   'P 1'
#
loop_
_entity.id
_entity.type
_entity.pdbx_description
1 polymer ?
#
loop_
_entity_poly.entity_id
_entity_poly.type
_entity_poly.pdbx_seq_one_letter_code
_entity_poly.pdbx_strand_id
1 'polypeptide(L)'
;MNLNIANMPAMFDGMKLAAVATILYIIVRCLNLKSPTAPPDLTYQDTALNRFLLKSCPLLTKEYIPPLLWGKSGHLQTALYGKLGRVSSPHPTGLRKYLPMQDGATATFDLFEPLADHQSGADITMVICPGIGNHSEKHYIRTFVDHSQRQGYRCAVLNHLGALPNIELTSPRMFTYGCTWEFAAMVGYIKKMYPQTQLIVVGFSLGGNIVCKFLGENRANQERVLCCVSVCQGYSALRAQETFLQWDQCRRFYNFLMADNMKKIILSHRGSLFGGGSPKMVDADLRRLYTATSLMQIDDNIMRKFHGYSSLKEYYEKESCVHYIHNVNVPLLLVNSADDPLVHGSLLTIPRTLAEKKENVIFALTLHGGHLGFFEGAVLFPQPLTWMDKVIVGYANTICQWEKQKPACQSQGAHAAETKCSDSSS
;
A
#
# COMPACT_ATOMS: atom_id res chain seq x y z
N MET A 1 10.00 69.96 35.83
CA MET A 1 9.95 68.51 36.08
C MET A 1 9.77 67.83 34.73
N ASN A 2 10.85 67.28 34.17
CA ASN A 2 10.81 66.52 32.92
C ASN A 2 10.18 65.16 33.20
N LEU A 3 9.07 64.83 32.53
CA LEU A 3 8.60 63.45 32.43
C LEU A 3 8.58 63.05 30.95
N ASN A 4 9.51 62.15 30.63
CA ASN A 4 9.70 61.49 29.36
C ASN A 4 8.41 60.82 28.87
N ILE A 5 7.89 61.29 27.73
CA ILE A 5 7.00 60.51 26.86
C ILE A 5 7.76 60.29 25.55
N ALA A 6 8.72 59.37 25.59
CA ALA A 6 9.37 58.84 24.40
C ALA A 6 9.89 57.46 24.78
N ASN A 7 9.12 56.40 24.46
CA ASN A 7 9.57 55.01 24.26
C ASN A 7 8.39 54.01 24.21
N MET A 8 7.40 54.25 23.34
CA MET A 8 6.36 53.25 23.02
C MET A 8 6.09 52.93 21.53
N PRO A 9 6.86 53.40 20.52
CA PRO A 9 6.81 52.79 19.18
C PRO A 9 7.70 51.53 19.06
N ALA A 10 8.94 51.60 19.56
CA ALA A 10 9.95 50.56 19.34
C ALA A 10 9.61 49.22 20.02
N MET A 11 8.93 49.24 21.18
CA MET A 11 8.50 48.03 21.88
C MET A 11 7.38 47.29 21.13
N PHE A 12 6.45 48.05 20.52
CA PHE A 12 5.37 47.49 19.69
C PHE A 12 5.89 46.89 18.39
N ASP A 13 6.90 47.50 17.77
CA ASP A 13 7.56 46.95 16.59
C ASP A 13 8.40 45.70 16.92
N GLY A 14 9.08 45.69 18.08
CA GLY A 14 9.79 44.51 18.59
C GLY A 14 8.87 43.30 18.85
N MET A 15 7.70 43.53 19.44
CA MET A 15 6.71 42.47 19.68
C MET A 15 6.09 41.92 18.39
N LYS A 16 5.76 42.79 17.43
CA LYS A 16 5.28 42.37 16.10
C LYS A 16 6.34 41.58 15.35
N LEU A 17 7.58 42.04 15.36
CA LEU A 17 8.70 41.34 14.73
C LEU A 17 8.94 39.97 15.39
N ALA A 18 8.88 39.89 16.72
CA ALA A 18 8.98 38.63 17.45
C ALA A 18 7.84 37.67 17.09
N ALA A 19 6.59 38.15 17.04
CA ALA A 19 5.44 37.34 16.65
C ALA A 19 5.56 36.81 15.21
N VAL A 20 5.96 37.67 14.26
CA VAL A 20 6.22 37.27 12.87
C VAL A 20 7.34 36.24 12.80
N ALA A 21 8.45 36.45 13.51
CA ALA A 21 9.56 35.51 13.57
C ALA A 21 9.14 34.16 14.17
N THR A 22 8.32 34.16 15.23
CA THR A 22 7.75 32.94 15.82
C THR A 22 6.86 32.21 14.83
N ILE A 23 5.97 32.91 14.12
CA ILE A 23 5.11 32.32 13.09
C ILE A 23 5.96 31.71 11.97
N LEU A 24 6.95 32.44 11.46
CA LEU A 24 7.86 31.94 10.43
C LEU A 24 8.66 30.73 10.91
N TYR A 25 9.13 30.73 12.16
CA TYR A 25 9.81 29.59 12.77
C TYR A 25 8.89 28.35 12.85
N ILE A 26 7.64 28.54 13.29
CA ILE A 26 6.64 27.47 13.33
C ILE A 26 6.39 26.94 11.92
N ILE A 27 6.21 27.81 10.92
CA ILE A 27 6.02 27.43 9.51
C ILE A 27 7.22 26.61 9.02
N VAL A 28 8.45 27.10 9.21
CA VAL A 28 9.67 26.39 8.79
C VAL A 28 9.78 25.02 9.44
N ARG A 29 9.38 24.89 10.71
CA ARG A 29 9.39 23.63 11.46
C ARG A 29 8.28 22.67 10.99
N CYS A 30 7.05 23.14 10.83
CA CYS A 30 5.91 22.34 10.39
C CYS A 30 6.03 21.85 8.94
N LEU A 31 6.60 22.69 8.07
CA LEU A 31 6.88 22.36 6.67
C LEU A 31 8.20 21.59 6.48
N ASN A 32 8.97 21.43 7.56
CA ASN A 32 10.25 20.73 7.57
C ASN A 32 11.23 21.22 6.50
N LEU A 33 11.24 22.54 6.22
CA LEU A 33 11.95 23.13 5.07
C LEU A 33 13.46 22.90 5.11
N LYS A 34 14.02 22.82 6.32
CA LYS A 34 15.45 22.60 6.58
C LYS A 34 15.90 21.15 6.38
N SER A 35 14.98 20.19 6.31
CA SER A 35 15.37 18.80 6.11
C SER A 35 16.02 18.63 4.73
N PRO A 36 17.11 17.85 4.62
CA PRO A 36 17.70 17.57 3.33
C PRO A 36 16.76 16.68 2.50
N THR A 37 17.03 16.63 1.21
CA THR A 37 16.60 15.55 0.31
C THR A 37 17.74 14.54 0.20
N ALA A 38 17.40 13.29 -0.09
CA ALA A 38 18.37 12.19 -0.15
C ALA A 38 17.86 11.08 -1.06
N PRO A 39 18.74 10.23 -1.61
CA PRO A 39 18.32 8.95 -2.15
C PRO A 39 17.69 8.07 -1.06
N PRO A 40 16.85 7.08 -1.42
CA PRO A 40 16.35 6.11 -0.46
C PRO A 40 17.48 5.40 0.29
N ASP A 41 17.34 5.24 1.61
CA ASP A 41 18.17 4.33 2.41
C ASP A 41 17.79 2.89 2.05
N LEU A 42 18.74 2.13 1.49
CA LEU A 42 18.50 0.79 0.98
C LEU A 42 19.12 -0.26 1.91
N THR A 43 18.34 -1.25 2.29
CA THR A 43 18.81 -2.48 2.94
C THR A 43 18.55 -3.66 2.02
N TYR A 44 19.59 -4.41 1.69
CA TYR A 44 19.54 -5.57 0.79
C TYR A 44 20.83 -6.38 0.91
N GLN A 45 20.82 -7.64 0.48
CA GLN A 45 22.05 -8.43 0.31
C GLN A 45 22.69 -8.20 -1.07
N ASP A 46 24.02 -8.19 -1.16
CA ASP A 46 24.72 -8.00 -2.43
C ASP A 46 24.61 -9.25 -3.33
N THR A 47 23.66 -9.23 -4.25
CA THR A 47 23.41 -10.30 -5.23
C THR A 47 23.56 -9.77 -6.66
N ALA A 48 23.71 -10.68 -7.64
CA ALA A 48 23.74 -10.28 -9.05
C ALA A 48 22.47 -9.52 -9.48
N LEU A 49 21.30 -10.00 -9.02
CA LEU A 49 20.02 -9.36 -9.27
C LEU A 49 19.96 -7.96 -8.62
N ASN A 50 20.33 -7.83 -7.35
CA ASN A 50 20.24 -6.55 -6.65
C ASN A 50 21.20 -5.51 -7.27
N ARG A 51 22.43 -5.90 -7.62
CA ARG A 51 23.35 -5.01 -8.37
C ARG A 51 22.78 -4.56 -9.71
N PHE A 52 22.13 -5.49 -10.44
CA PHE A 52 21.46 -5.13 -11.68
C PHE A 52 20.29 -4.16 -11.45
N LEU A 53 19.45 -4.41 -10.45
CA LEU A 53 18.30 -3.56 -10.12
C LEU A 53 18.75 -2.14 -9.76
N LEU A 54 19.78 -1.99 -8.93
CA LEU A 54 20.28 -0.68 -8.53
C LEU A 54 20.95 0.11 -9.65
N LYS A 55 21.57 -0.60 -10.60
CA LYS A 55 22.16 0.00 -11.79
C LYS A 55 21.09 0.42 -12.80
N SER A 56 20.06 -0.41 -12.98
CA SER A 56 19.08 -0.30 -14.07
C SER A 56 17.77 0.39 -13.65
N CYS A 57 17.54 0.61 -12.34
CA CYS A 57 16.42 1.37 -11.79
C CYS A 57 16.94 2.61 -11.01
N PRO A 58 17.25 3.74 -11.69
CA PRO A 58 17.86 4.90 -11.05
C PRO A 58 17.02 5.53 -9.95
N LEU A 59 15.70 5.29 -9.91
CA LEU A 59 14.83 5.84 -8.87
C LEU A 59 15.15 5.30 -7.47
N LEU A 60 15.80 4.14 -7.38
CA LEU A 60 16.27 3.57 -6.10
C LEU A 60 17.56 4.21 -5.59
N THR A 61 18.37 4.80 -6.48
CA THR A 61 19.72 5.31 -6.15
C THR A 61 19.86 6.82 -6.32
N LYS A 62 18.94 7.46 -7.04
CA LYS A 62 18.85 8.91 -7.18
C LYS A 62 18.04 9.52 -6.05
N GLU A 63 18.33 10.78 -5.81
CA GLU A 63 17.63 11.61 -4.85
C GLU A 63 16.13 11.73 -5.20
N TYR A 64 15.29 11.50 -4.19
CA TYR A 64 13.87 11.84 -4.26
C TYR A 64 13.67 13.32 -3.91
N ILE A 65 13.06 14.07 -4.83
CA ILE A 65 12.91 15.53 -4.73
C ILE A 65 11.41 15.88 -4.61
N PRO A 66 10.90 16.07 -3.37
CA PRO A 66 9.54 16.53 -3.17
C PRO A 66 9.38 18.04 -3.37
N PRO A 67 8.15 18.56 -3.54
CA PRO A 67 7.89 19.99 -3.65
C PRO A 67 8.53 20.81 -2.53
N LEU A 68 9.27 21.86 -2.89
CA LEU A 68 10.20 22.55 -1.99
C LEU A 68 9.54 23.11 -0.72
N LEU A 69 8.34 23.69 -0.86
CA LEU A 69 7.69 24.44 0.23
C LEU A 69 6.89 23.58 1.21
N TRP A 70 6.52 22.35 0.86
CA TRP A 70 5.64 21.54 1.73
C TRP A 70 5.87 20.04 1.62
N GLY A 71 6.53 19.58 0.56
CA GLY A 71 6.72 18.17 0.27
C GLY A 71 7.66 17.46 1.24
N LYS A 72 8.38 18.19 2.10
CA LYS A 72 9.19 17.59 3.19
C LYS A 72 8.39 17.34 4.48
N SER A 73 7.10 17.65 4.48
CA SER A 73 6.18 17.39 5.58
C SER A 73 5.32 16.17 5.28
N GLY A 74 5.61 15.04 5.93
CA GLY A 74 4.86 13.80 5.78
C GLY A 74 3.36 13.95 6.10
N HIS A 75 3.01 14.83 7.04
CA HIS A 75 1.63 15.19 7.33
C HIS A 75 0.91 15.84 6.15
N LEU A 76 1.55 16.82 5.51
CA LEU A 76 0.96 17.51 4.36
C LEU A 76 0.88 16.59 3.14
N GLN A 77 1.91 15.80 2.89
CA GLN A 77 1.88 14.78 1.84
C GLN A 77 0.72 13.80 2.06
N THR A 78 0.55 13.27 3.28
CA THR A 78 -0.52 12.34 3.63
C THR A 78 -1.90 12.98 3.52
N ALA A 79 -2.06 14.22 3.97
CA ALA A 79 -3.34 14.93 3.93
C ALA A 79 -3.74 15.32 2.49
N LEU A 80 -2.80 15.79 1.68
CA LEU A 80 -3.02 16.11 0.27
C LEU A 80 -3.32 14.84 -0.53
N TYR A 81 -2.63 13.74 -0.24
CA TYR A 81 -2.98 12.43 -0.77
C TYR A 81 -4.40 12.02 -0.36
N GLY A 82 -4.77 12.13 0.92
CA GLY A 82 -6.11 11.75 1.37
C GLY A 82 -7.24 12.59 0.75
N LYS A 83 -7.00 13.88 0.48
CA LYS A 83 -8.01 14.79 -0.10
C LYS A 83 -8.07 14.77 -1.61
N LEU A 84 -6.92 14.82 -2.28
CA LEU A 84 -6.81 14.99 -3.73
C LEU A 84 -6.42 13.69 -4.43
N GLY A 85 -5.87 12.72 -3.70
CA GLY A 85 -5.23 11.53 -4.27
C GLY A 85 -3.98 11.91 -5.06
N ARG A 86 -4.20 12.19 -6.35
CA ARG A 86 -3.20 12.64 -7.32
C ARG A 86 -3.76 13.84 -8.07
N VAL A 87 -2.89 14.82 -8.35
CA VAL A 87 -3.29 15.98 -9.14
C VAL A 87 -3.58 15.53 -10.57
N SER A 88 -4.70 15.97 -11.14
CA SER A 88 -5.12 15.65 -12.52
C SER A 88 -5.26 14.14 -12.81
N SER A 89 -6.07 13.44 -11.99
CA SER A 89 -6.28 12.00 -12.11
C SER A 89 -6.99 11.58 -13.43
N PRO A 90 -6.41 10.68 -14.24
CA PRO A 90 -7.00 10.18 -15.47
C PRO A 90 -8.19 9.24 -15.20
N HIS A 91 -9.05 9.00 -16.18
CA HIS A 91 -10.19 8.07 -16.09
C HIS A 91 -9.95 6.84 -16.99
N PRO A 92 -9.09 5.88 -16.58
CA PRO A 92 -8.86 4.68 -17.37
C PRO A 92 -10.18 3.89 -17.52
N THR A 93 -10.41 3.37 -18.72
CA THR A 93 -11.60 2.55 -19.01
C THR A 93 -11.27 1.09 -18.73
N GLY A 94 -11.97 0.49 -17.78
CA GLY A 94 -11.79 -0.91 -17.39
C GLY A 94 -13.10 -1.68 -17.39
N LEU A 95 -13.00 -3.00 -17.49
CA LEU A 95 -14.11 -3.92 -17.41
C LEU A 95 -14.21 -4.52 -16.00
N ARG A 96 -15.34 -4.28 -15.33
CA ARG A 96 -15.62 -4.89 -14.03
C ARG A 96 -15.92 -6.37 -14.17
N LYS A 97 -15.25 -7.17 -13.35
CA LYS A 97 -15.46 -8.61 -13.21
C LYS A 97 -16.08 -8.91 -11.85
N TYR A 98 -16.97 -9.88 -11.84
CA TYR A 98 -17.69 -10.36 -10.66
C TYR A 98 -17.33 -11.83 -10.47
N LEU A 99 -16.85 -12.18 -9.27
CA LEU A 99 -16.39 -13.51 -8.91
C LEU A 99 -17.24 -14.01 -7.73
N PRO A 100 -18.19 -14.93 -7.98
CA PRO A 100 -18.89 -15.62 -6.91
C PRO A 100 -17.90 -16.42 -6.06
N MET A 101 -18.04 -16.32 -4.75
CA MET A 101 -17.19 -16.99 -3.76
C MET A 101 -17.99 -18.06 -3.01
N GLN A 102 -17.28 -19.02 -2.41
CA GLN A 102 -17.90 -20.17 -1.73
C GLN A 102 -18.73 -19.77 -0.50
N ASP A 103 -18.43 -18.63 0.11
CA ASP A 103 -19.12 -18.07 1.28
C ASP A 103 -20.31 -17.18 0.91
N GLY A 104 -20.71 -17.17 -0.36
CA GLY A 104 -21.79 -16.34 -0.89
C GLY A 104 -21.36 -14.92 -1.26
N ALA A 105 -20.12 -14.51 -0.98
CA ALA A 105 -19.63 -13.20 -1.40
C ALA A 105 -19.49 -13.10 -2.92
N THR A 106 -19.58 -11.88 -3.43
CA THR A 106 -19.21 -11.56 -4.81
C THR A 106 -18.02 -10.63 -4.79
N ALA A 107 -16.82 -11.18 -4.94
CA ALA A 107 -15.63 -10.38 -5.10
C ALA A 107 -15.69 -9.64 -6.44
N THR A 108 -15.19 -8.41 -6.47
CA THR A 108 -15.11 -7.63 -7.70
C THR A 108 -13.70 -7.11 -7.91
N PHE A 109 -13.33 -6.99 -9.17
CA PHE A 109 -12.10 -6.34 -9.57
C PHE A 109 -12.31 -5.72 -10.96
N ASP A 110 -11.54 -4.69 -11.29
CA ASP A 110 -11.62 -4.05 -12.60
C ASP A 110 -10.36 -4.39 -13.42
N LEU A 111 -10.58 -4.77 -14.68
CA LEU A 111 -9.54 -5.18 -15.61
C LEU A 111 -9.33 -4.09 -16.67
N PHE A 112 -8.09 -3.68 -16.86
CA PHE A 112 -7.69 -2.62 -17.78
C PHE A 112 -6.65 -3.17 -18.76
N GLU A 113 -6.93 -3.07 -20.06
CA GLU A 113 -6.03 -3.55 -21.11
C GLU A 113 -4.88 -2.58 -21.36
N PRO A 114 -3.70 -3.04 -21.82
CA PRO A 114 -2.58 -2.16 -22.11
C PRO A 114 -2.93 -1.13 -23.20
N LEU A 115 -2.34 0.07 -23.10
CA LEU A 115 -2.52 1.16 -24.08
C LEU A 115 -1.34 1.29 -25.05
N ALA A 116 -0.30 0.48 -24.86
CA ALA A 116 0.89 0.39 -25.70
C ALA A 116 1.46 -1.03 -25.63
N ASP A 117 2.35 -1.38 -26.54
CA ASP A 117 3.08 -2.64 -26.43
C ASP A 117 4.10 -2.57 -25.28
N HIS A 118 4.18 -3.63 -24.49
CA HIS A 118 5.19 -3.71 -23.43
C HIS A 118 6.59 -3.78 -24.06
N GLN A 119 7.58 -3.06 -23.51
CA GLN A 119 8.94 -3.03 -24.06
C GLN A 119 9.57 -4.44 -24.17
N SER A 120 9.15 -5.36 -23.31
CA SER A 120 9.60 -6.74 -23.35
C SER A 120 8.91 -7.59 -24.44
N GLY A 121 7.79 -7.15 -25.02
CA GLY A 121 6.96 -7.95 -25.90
C GLY A 121 6.25 -9.13 -25.22
N ALA A 122 6.41 -9.28 -23.90
CA ALA A 122 5.73 -10.30 -23.12
C ALA A 122 4.36 -9.82 -22.65
N ASP A 123 3.43 -10.75 -22.48
CA ASP A 123 2.14 -10.50 -21.84
C ASP A 123 2.31 -10.43 -20.32
N ILE A 124 2.15 -9.24 -19.73
CA ILE A 124 2.37 -9.03 -18.29
C ILE A 124 1.17 -8.33 -17.67
N THR A 125 0.65 -8.93 -16.61
CA THR A 125 -0.46 -8.38 -15.82
C THR A 125 0.03 -7.90 -14.45
N MET A 126 -0.17 -6.62 -14.15
CA MET A 126 -0.07 -6.07 -12.81
C MET A 126 -1.34 -6.38 -12.01
N VAL A 127 -1.22 -7.22 -10.99
CA VAL A 127 -2.30 -7.53 -10.04
C VAL A 127 -2.16 -6.63 -8.81
N ILE A 128 -3.11 -5.72 -8.63
CA ILE A 128 -3.00 -4.57 -7.75
C ILE A 128 -4.00 -4.69 -6.59
N CYS A 129 -3.49 -4.56 -5.36
CA CYS A 129 -4.28 -4.53 -4.14
C CYS A 129 -4.25 -3.12 -3.51
N PRO A 130 -5.38 -2.39 -3.52
CA PRO A 130 -5.48 -1.06 -2.91
C PRO A 130 -5.35 -1.07 -1.38
N GLY A 131 -5.21 0.13 -0.80
CA GLY A 131 -5.23 0.35 0.65
C GLY A 131 -6.61 0.15 1.27
N ILE A 132 -6.70 0.37 2.58
CA ILE A 132 -7.90 0.12 3.38
C ILE A 132 -9.15 0.78 2.78
N GLY A 133 -10.20 -0.02 2.53
CA GLY A 133 -11.48 0.47 2.02
C GLY A 133 -11.42 1.12 0.64
N ASN A 134 -10.34 0.91 -0.11
CA ASN A 134 -10.17 1.46 -1.45
C ASN A 134 -10.52 0.44 -2.53
N HIS A 135 -10.65 0.95 -3.74
CA HIS A 135 -11.10 0.25 -4.93
C HIS A 135 -10.47 0.93 -6.17
N SER A 136 -10.69 0.35 -7.34
CA SER A 136 -10.17 0.81 -8.64
C SER A 136 -10.46 2.28 -8.98
N GLU A 137 -11.59 2.82 -8.53
CA GLU A 137 -12.05 4.15 -8.91
C GLU A 137 -11.37 5.27 -8.09
N LYS A 138 -10.53 4.93 -7.11
CA LYS A 138 -9.77 5.93 -6.34
C LYS A 138 -8.71 6.60 -7.20
N HIS A 139 -8.54 7.91 -7.05
CA HIS A 139 -7.66 8.73 -7.89
C HIS A 139 -6.22 8.22 -8.00
N TYR A 140 -5.62 7.76 -6.90
CA TYR A 140 -4.25 7.26 -6.92
C TYR A 140 -4.13 5.93 -7.69
N ILE A 141 -5.12 5.04 -7.56
CA ILE A 141 -5.17 3.80 -8.32
C ILE A 141 -5.34 4.10 -9.81
N ARG A 142 -6.27 4.98 -10.17
CA ARG A 142 -6.50 5.37 -11.58
C ARG A 142 -5.25 5.96 -12.23
N THR A 143 -4.52 6.80 -11.49
CA THR A 143 -3.27 7.40 -11.96
C THR A 143 -2.19 6.35 -12.16
N PHE A 144 -2.03 5.42 -11.21
CA PHE A 144 -1.09 4.33 -11.33
C PHE A 144 -1.45 3.38 -12.49
N VAL A 145 -2.73 3.04 -12.64
CA VAL A 145 -3.23 2.19 -13.73
C VAL A 145 -2.99 2.82 -15.10
N ASP A 146 -3.34 4.10 -15.30
CA ASP A 146 -3.06 4.79 -16.57
C ASP A 146 -1.55 4.81 -16.88
N HIS A 147 -0.71 5.07 -15.88
CA HIS A 147 0.74 5.02 -16.04
C HIS A 147 1.23 3.63 -16.48
N SER A 148 0.77 2.58 -15.81
CA SER A 148 1.13 1.20 -16.12
C SER A 148 0.60 0.72 -17.47
N GLN A 149 -0.63 1.07 -17.85
CA GLN A 149 -1.20 0.76 -19.15
C GLN A 149 -0.38 1.37 -20.29
N ARG A 150 0.09 2.60 -20.14
CA ARG A 150 0.98 3.28 -21.11
C ARG A 150 2.36 2.65 -21.23
N GLN A 151 2.77 1.85 -20.24
CA GLN A 151 4.01 1.05 -20.28
C GLN A 151 3.75 -0.38 -20.80
N GLY A 152 2.53 -0.67 -21.23
CA GLY A 152 2.14 -1.94 -21.83
C GLY A 152 1.75 -3.04 -20.84
N TYR A 153 1.46 -2.67 -19.60
CA TYR A 153 0.91 -3.63 -18.62
C TYR A 153 -0.61 -3.72 -18.72
N ARG A 154 -1.13 -4.95 -18.71
CA ARG A 154 -2.52 -5.19 -18.29
C ARG A 154 -2.61 -4.94 -16.79
N CYS A 155 -3.66 -4.29 -16.31
CA CYS A 155 -3.85 -4.04 -14.88
C CYS A 155 -5.14 -4.70 -14.39
N ALA A 156 -5.04 -5.51 -13.33
CA ALA A 156 -6.19 -6.05 -12.62
C ALA A 156 -6.19 -5.48 -11.20
N VAL A 157 -7.20 -4.68 -10.86
CA VAL A 157 -7.27 -4.01 -9.56
C VAL A 157 -8.39 -4.58 -8.73
N LEU A 158 -8.04 -5.11 -7.56
CA LEU A 158 -9.01 -5.59 -6.58
C LEU A 158 -9.88 -4.44 -6.08
N ASN A 159 -11.18 -4.68 -5.98
CA ASN A 159 -12.09 -3.83 -5.21
C ASN A 159 -12.38 -4.52 -3.88
N HIS A 160 -11.98 -3.89 -2.77
CA HIS A 160 -12.23 -4.45 -1.45
C HIS A 160 -13.72 -4.71 -1.23
N LEU A 161 -14.05 -5.88 -0.65
CA LEU A 161 -15.42 -6.34 -0.50
C LEU A 161 -16.25 -5.37 0.36
N GLY A 162 -17.27 -4.74 -0.25
CA GLY A 162 -18.09 -3.70 0.37
C GLY A 162 -17.55 -2.26 0.25
N ALA A 163 -16.39 -2.05 -0.39
CA ALA A 163 -15.79 -0.71 -0.55
C ALA A 163 -16.37 0.11 -1.71
N LEU A 164 -16.91 -0.54 -2.75
CA LEU A 164 -17.56 0.15 -3.86
C LEU A 164 -18.93 0.70 -3.42
N PRO A 165 -19.24 1.99 -3.67
CA PRO A 165 -20.46 2.62 -3.16
C PRO A 165 -21.74 2.09 -3.80
N ASN A 166 -21.69 1.66 -5.06
CA ASN A 166 -22.86 1.28 -5.86
C ASN A 166 -22.97 -0.24 -6.07
N ILE A 167 -22.23 -1.04 -5.30
CA ILE A 167 -22.28 -2.50 -5.37
C ILE A 167 -22.76 -3.01 -4.01
N GLU A 168 -23.88 -3.72 -4.02
CA GLU A 168 -24.43 -4.32 -2.81
C GLU A 168 -23.51 -5.41 -2.28
N LEU A 169 -23.37 -5.46 -0.95
CA LEU A 169 -22.66 -6.53 -0.29
C LEU A 169 -23.54 -7.78 -0.24
N THR A 170 -23.11 -8.84 -0.94
CA THR A 170 -23.82 -10.11 -1.05
C THR A 170 -23.48 -11.13 0.04
N SER A 171 -22.53 -10.82 0.92
CA SER A 171 -22.06 -11.71 2.00
C SER A 171 -22.25 -11.13 3.40
N PRO A 172 -22.23 -11.98 4.44
CA PRO A 172 -22.27 -11.54 5.83
C PRO A 172 -20.92 -11.02 6.36
N ARG A 173 -19.98 -10.67 5.47
CA ARG A 173 -18.64 -10.16 5.85
C ARG A 173 -18.14 -9.10 4.88
N MET A 174 -17.24 -8.27 5.37
CA MET A 174 -16.46 -7.35 4.54
C MET A 174 -15.01 -7.82 4.41
N PHE A 175 -14.22 -7.08 3.64
CA PHE A 175 -12.76 -7.24 3.66
C PHE A 175 -12.21 -7.03 5.08
N THR A 176 -11.10 -7.70 5.40
CA THR A 176 -10.37 -7.55 6.66
C THR A 176 -8.92 -7.13 6.40
N TYR A 177 -8.13 -6.93 7.46
CA TYR A 177 -6.75 -6.44 7.36
C TYR A 177 -5.81 -7.32 6.50
N GLY A 178 -6.05 -8.64 6.47
CA GLY A 178 -5.17 -9.61 5.80
C GLY A 178 -5.93 -10.75 5.12
N CYS A 179 -7.23 -10.61 4.84
CA CYS A 179 -7.96 -11.59 4.05
C CYS A 179 -7.34 -11.67 2.66
N THR A 180 -6.88 -12.86 2.27
CA THR A 180 -6.25 -13.09 0.96
C THR A 180 -7.22 -13.69 -0.05
N TRP A 181 -8.46 -14.01 0.34
CA TRP A 181 -9.40 -14.79 -0.46
C TRP A 181 -9.81 -14.06 -1.75
N GLU A 182 -10.19 -12.79 -1.66
CA GLU A 182 -10.60 -12.00 -2.83
C GLU A 182 -9.43 -11.77 -3.78
N PHE A 183 -8.24 -11.48 -3.22
CA PHE A 183 -7.04 -11.29 -4.02
C PHE A 183 -6.63 -12.60 -4.72
N ALA A 184 -6.70 -13.74 -4.03
CA ALA A 184 -6.45 -15.06 -4.58
C ALA A 184 -7.44 -15.39 -5.72
N ALA A 185 -8.73 -15.08 -5.54
CA ALA A 185 -9.75 -15.28 -6.56
C ALA A 185 -9.48 -14.45 -7.82
N MET A 186 -9.10 -13.17 -7.65
CA MET A 186 -8.70 -12.30 -8.75
C MET A 186 -7.46 -12.86 -9.49
N VAL A 187 -6.39 -13.20 -8.75
CA VAL A 187 -5.17 -13.76 -9.35
C VAL A 187 -5.45 -15.07 -10.09
N GLY A 188 -6.26 -15.95 -9.50
CA GLY A 188 -6.70 -17.20 -10.12
C GLY A 188 -7.49 -16.99 -11.41
N TYR A 189 -8.40 -16.00 -11.43
CA TYR A 189 -9.11 -15.61 -12.65
C TYR A 189 -8.14 -15.15 -13.74
N ILE A 190 -7.18 -14.28 -13.41
CA ILE A 190 -6.20 -13.75 -14.37
C ILE A 190 -5.34 -14.88 -14.95
N LYS A 191 -4.81 -15.78 -14.11
CA LYS A 191 -4.01 -16.93 -14.56
C LYS A 191 -4.81 -17.86 -15.48
N LYS A 192 -6.11 -18.02 -15.24
CA LYS A 192 -7.00 -18.84 -16.08
C LYS A 192 -7.34 -18.17 -17.41
N MET A 193 -7.67 -16.87 -17.37
CA MET A 193 -8.07 -16.11 -18.56
C MET A 193 -6.89 -15.83 -19.49
N TYR A 194 -5.70 -15.63 -18.92
CA TYR A 194 -4.46 -15.32 -19.66
C TYR A 194 -3.35 -16.32 -19.27
N PRO A 195 -3.37 -17.55 -19.82
CA PRO A 195 -2.47 -18.62 -19.37
C PRO A 195 -0.97 -18.34 -19.59
N GLN A 196 -0.62 -17.42 -20.48
CA GLN A 196 0.78 -17.05 -20.74
C GLN A 196 1.23 -15.81 -19.96
N THR A 197 0.31 -15.15 -19.24
CA THR A 197 0.65 -13.91 -18.56
C THR A 197 1.62 -14.15 -17.42
N GLN A 198 2.65 -13.33 -17.36
CA GLN A 198 3.47 -13.18 -16.16
C GLN A 198 2.86 -12.11 -15.26
N LEU A 199 3.06 -12.23 -13.95
CA LEU A 199 2.42 -11.39 -12.95
C LEU A 199 3.42 -10.47 -12.26
N ILE A 200 3.01 -9.23 -12.06
CA ILE A 200 3.66 -8.30 -11.15
C ILE A 200 2.65 -7.97 -10.05
N VAL A 201 3.03 -8.22 -8.80
CA VAL A 201 2.14 -8.06 -7.66
C VAL A 201 2.41 -6.70 -7.02
N VAL A 202 1.37 -5.88 -6.84
CA VAL A 202 1.52 -4.53 -6.26
C VAL A 202 0.53 -4.34 -5.12
N GLY A 203 1.01 -3.93 -3.95
CA GLY A 203 0.18 -3.67 -2.78
C GLY A 203 0.45 -2.30 -2.17
N PHE A 204 -0.62 -1.55 -1.86
CA PHE A 204 -0.53 -0.24 -1.22
C PHE A 204 -1.10 -0.28 0.20
N SER A 205 -0.32 0.15 1.20
CA SER A 205 -0.72 0.19 2.62
C SER A 205 -1.26 -1.17 3.08
N LEU A 206 -2.53 -1.27 3.50
CA LEU A 206 -3.21 -2.53 3.81
C LEU A 206 -3.10 -3.57 2.68
N GLY A 207 -3.19 -3.15 1.42
CA GLY A 207 -2.99 -4.04 0.28
C GLY A 207 -1.58 -4.64 0.22
N GLY A 208 -0.58 -3.91 0.72
CA GLY A 208 0.79 -4.42 0.90
C GLY A 208 0.87 -5.61 1.87
N ASN A 209 0.12 -5.54 2.97
CA ASN A 209 -0.01 -6.66 3.92
C ASN A 209 -0.68 -7.87 3.25
N ILE A 210 -1.79 -7.65 2.55
CA ILE A 210 -2.53 -8.73 1.85
C ILE A 210 -1.65 -9.43 0.81
N VAL A 211 -0.96 -8.69 -0.06
CA VAL A 211 -0.16 -9.33 -1.12
C VAL A 211 1.04 -10.08 -0.57
N CYS A 212 1.72 -9.54 0.45
CA CYS A 212 2.84 -10.24 1.10
C CYS A 212 2.36 -11.51 1.83
N LYS A 213 1.20 -11.45 2.49
CA LYS A 213 0.58 -12.61 3.13
C LYS A 213 0.18 -13.65 2.09
N PHE A 214 -0.53 -13.26 1.04
CA PHE A 214 -0.96 -14.16 -0.05
C PHE A 214 0.23 -14.92 -0.67
N LEU A 215 1.31 -14.22 -1.01
CA LEU A 215 2.50 -14.87 -1.58
C LEU A 215 3.21 -15.80 -0.57
N GLY A 216 3.18 -15.44 0.72
CA GLY A 216 3.84 -16.21 1.79
C GLY A 216 3.02 -17.38 2.35
N GLU A 217 1.71 -17.41 2.12
CA GLU A 217 0.81 -18.49 2.58
C GLU A 217 1.00 -19.80 1.82
N ASN A 218 1.28 -19.72 0.51
CA ASN A 218 1.46 -20.91 -0.32
C ASN A 218 2.44 -20.63 -1.47
N ARG A 219 3.39 -21.54 -1.70
CA ARG A 219 4.36 -21.43 -2.81
C ARG A 219 3.68 -21.38 -4.18
N ALA A 220 2.55 -22.07 -4.37
CA ALA A 220 1.78 -22.03 -5.61
C ALA A 220 1.25 -20.62 -5.96
N ASN A 221 1.04 -19.76 -4.95
CA ASN A 221 0.61 -18.37 -5.18
C ASN A 221 1.69 -17.55 -5.90
N GLN A 222 2.95 -17.98 -5.84
CA GLN A 222 4.10 -17.31 -6.46
C GLN A 222 4.36 -17.79 -7.91
N GLU A 223 3.62 -18.79 -8.40
CA GLU A 223 3.75 -19.25 -9.79
C GLU A 223 3.50 -18.10 -10.78
N ARG A 224 4.39 -17.93 -11.75
CA ARG A 224 4.38 -16.84 -12.77
C ARG A 224 4.52 -15.42 -12.21
N VAL A 225 4.83 -15.26 -10.92
CA VAL A 225 5.08 -13.94 -10.34
C VAL A 225 6.54 -13.56 -10.59
N LEU A 226 6.77 -12.47 -11.33
CA LEU A 226 8.11 -11.95 -11.61
C LEU A 226 8.68 -11.18 -10.42
N CYS A 227 7.82 -10.37 -9.77
CA CYS A 227 8.18 -9.64 -8.56
C CYS A 227 6.93 -9.17 -7.81
N CYS A 228 7.17 -8.71 -6.57
CA CYS A 228 6.19 -8.04 -5.74
C CYS A 228 6.73 -6.69 -5.27
N VAL A 229 5.89 -5.66 -5.30
CA VAL A 229 6.19 -4.33 -4.74
C VAL A 229 5.13 -3.97 -3.71
N SER A 230 5.56 -3.68 -2.50
CA SER A 230 4.67 -3.26 -1.41
C SER A 230 5.08 -1.89 -0.89
N VAL A 231 4.12 -0.97 -0.74
CA VAL A 231 4.39 0.42 -0.36
C VAL A 231 3.60 0.86 0.86
N CYS A 232 4.26 1.51 1.81
CA CYS A 232 3.69 2.09 3.04
C CYS A 232 2.89 1.08 3.90
N GLN A 233 3.24 -0.21 3.88
CA GLN A 233 2.56 -1.19 4.74
C GLN A 233 3.12 -1.19 6.18
N GLY A 234 2.30 -1.68 7.11
CA GLY A 234 2.64 -1.78 8.54
C GLY A 234 3.17 -3.15 9.00
N TYR A 235 3.12 -4.19 8.15
CA TYR A 235 3.61 -5.57 8.37
C TYR A 235 2.99 -6.38 9.53
N SER A 236 2.70 -5.75 10.67
CA SER A 236 2.13 -6.37 11.87
C SER A 236 1.07 -5.45 12.49
N ALA A 237 -0.20 -5.80 12.32
CA ALA A 237 -1.30 -5.09 12.99
C ALA A 237 -1.22 -5.20 14.51
N LEU A 238 -0.72 -6.34 15.02
CA LEU A 238 -0.61 -6.57 16.47
C LEU A 238 0.39 -5.59 17.11
N ARG A 239 1.51 -5.29 16.44
CA ARG A 239 2.47 -4.28 16.89
C ARG A 239 1.98 -2.86 16.60
N ALA A 240 1.24 -2.67 15.50
CA ALA A 240 0.74 -1.36 15.10
C ALA A 240 -0.36 -0.82 16.05
N GLN A 241 -1.23 -1.68 16.61
CA GLN A 241 -2.29 -1.20 17.51
C GLN A 241 -1.76 -0.41 18.71
N GLU A 242 -0.58 -0.75 19.24
CA GLU A 242 0.04 -0.02 20.35
C GLU A 242 0.47 1.39 19.93
N THR A 243 1.00 1.53 18.72
CA THR A 243 1.50 2.81 18.20
C THR A 243 0.38 3.73 17.71
N PHE A 244 -0.75 3.17 17.25
CA PHE A 244 -1.94 3.93 16.84
C PHE A 244 -2.65 4.64 18.00
N LEU A 245 -2.36 4.26 19.24
CA LEU A 245 -2.90 4.90 20.45
C LEU A 245 -1.98 5.98 21.02
N GLN A 246 -0.78 6.15 20.47
CA GLN A 246 0.17 7.16 20.91
C GLN A 246 -0.15 8.55 20.33
N TRP A 247 0.12 9.60 21.11
CA TRP A 247 -0.19 10.99 20.74
C TRP A 247 0.85 11.64 19.84
N ASP A 248 2.00 11.01 19.63
CA ASP A 248 3.04 11.53 18.76
C ASP A 248 2.62 11.44 17.28
N GLN A 249 3.13 12.39 16.48
CA GLN A 249 2.85 12.50 15.04
C GLN A 249 1.35 12.44 14.69
N CYS A 250 0.48 13.00 15.54
CA CYS A 250 -0.97 13.03 15.32
C CYS A 250 -1.60 11.64 15.00
N ARG A 251 -0.98 10.51 15.40
CA ARG A 251 -1.41 9.17 14.98
C ARG A 251 -2.84 8.84 15.39
N ARG A 252 -3.24 9.21 16.61
CA ARG A 252 -4.63 9.07 17.08
C ARG A 252 -5.63 9.83 16.22
N PHE A 253 -5.27 11.00 15.69
CA PHE A 253 -6.14 11.77 14.82
C PHE A 253 -6.35 11.06 13.49
N TYR A 254 -5.29 10.53 12.86
CA TYR A 254 -5.44 9.72 11.66
C TYR A 254 -6.21 8.43 11.93
N ASN A 255 -5.96 7.75 13.05
CA ASN A 255 -6.72 6.56 13.46
C ASN A 255 -8.22 6.87 13.57
N PHE A 256 -8.58 8.01 14.17
CA PHE A 256 -9.95 8.48 14.24
C PHE A 256 -10.56 8.72 12.85
N LEU A 257 -9.86 9.39 11.94
CA LEU A 257 -10.34 9.63 10.57
C LEU A 257 -10.53 8.32 9.79
N MET A 258 -9.59 7.37 9.91
CA MET A 258 -9.71 6.06 9.28
C MET A 258 -10.86 5.26 9.88
N ALA A 259 -11.05 5.32 11.19
CA ALA A 259 -12.19 4.69 11.86
C ALA A 259 -13.53 5.27 11.39
N ASP A 260 -13.62 6.59 11.23
CA ASP A 260 -14.83 7.25 10.71
C ASP A 260 -15.13 6.82 9.26
N ASN A 261 -14.11 6.75 8.40
CA ASN A 261 -14.26 6.23 7.04
C ASN A 261 -14.71 4.76 7.03
N MET A 262 -14.08 3.91 7.84
CA MET A 262 -14.46 2.50 7.95
C MET A 262 -15.89 2.33 8.48
N LYS A 263 -16.28 3.13 9.47
CA LYS A 263 -17.64 3.16 10.00
C LYS A 263 -18.65 3.50 8.90
N LYS A 264 -18.38 4.51 8.07
CA LYS A 264 -19.25 4.88 6.94
C LYS A 264 -19.44 3.73 5.95
N ILE A 265 -18.35 3.02 5.61
CA ILE A 265 -18.42 1.86 4.70
C ILE A 265 -19.22 0.72 5.32
N ILE A 266 -19.02 0.40 6.61
CA ILE A 266 -19.78 -0.67 7.27
C ILE A 266 -21.27 -0.29 7.35
N LEU A 267 -21.58 0.96 7.68
CA LEU A 267 -22.96 1.43 7.81
C LEU A 267 -23.71 1.52 6.48
N SER A 268 -23.03 1.71 5.34
CA SER A 268 -23.69 1.64 4.02
C SER A 268 -24.24 0.24 3.72
N HIS A 269 -23.66 -0.80 4.33
CA HIS A 269 -24.08 -2.20 4.18
C HIS A 269 -24.85 -2.71 5.41
N ARG A 270 -25.43 -1.82 6.21
CA ARG A 270 -26.11 -2.22 7.47
C ARG A 270 -27.22 -3.26 7.26
N GLY A 271 -27.93 -3.19 6.14
CA GLY A 271 -29.00 -4.13 5.80
C GLY A 271 -28.47 -5.55 5.61
N SER A 272 -27.39 -5.70 4.84
CA SER A 272 -26.74 -6.99 4.60
C SER A 272 -26.01 -7.53 5.84
N LEU A 273 -25.39 -6.66 6.64
CA LEU A 273 -24.56 -7.07 7.78
C LEU A 273 -25.32 -7.29 9.09
N PHE A 274 -26.34 -6.46 9.37
CA PHE A 274 -27.10 -6.45 10.63
C PHE A 274 -28.59 -6.76 10.44
N GLY A 275 -29.04 -7.09 9.23
CA GLY A 275 -30.43 -7.51 8.96
C GLY A 275 -30.77 -8.85 9.61
N GLY A 276 -32.07 -9.15 9.72
CA GLY A 276 -32.63 -10.26 10.51
C GLY A 276 -32.22 -11.70 10.15
N GLY A 277 -31.31 -11.88 9.19
CA GLY A 277 -30.72 -13.16 8.80
C GLY A 277 -29.22 -13.31 9.09
N SER A 278 -28.55 -12.33 9.72
CA SER A 278 -27.12 -12.40 10.05
C SER A 278 -26.90 -12.98 11.46
N PRO A 279 -26.57 -14.27 11.62
CA PRO A 279 -26.39 -14.89 12.95
C PRO A 279 -25.15 -14.39 13.69
N LYS A 280 -24.29 -13.58 13.06
CA LYS A 280 -22.97 -13.17 13.61
C LYS A 280 -22.96 -11.77 14.23
N MET A 281 -23.91 -10.90 13.91
CA MET A 281 -23.95 -9.53 14.41
C MET A 281 -25.27 -9.18 15.08
N VAL A 282 -25.19 -8.60 16.27
CA VAL A 282 -26.34 -8.22 17.08
C VAL A 282 -26.47 -6.70 17.18
N ASP A 283 -27.63 -6.19 17.60
CA ASP A 283 -27.87 -4.75 17.80
C ASP A 283 -26.84 -4.08 18.72
N ALA A 284 -26.29 -4.82 19.69
CA ALA A 284 -25.22 -4.34 20.54
C ALA A 284 -23.95 -3.99 19.76
N ASP A 285 -23.62 -4.74 18.71
CA ASP A 285 -22.46 -4.50 17.86
C ASP A 285 -22.65 -3.25 17.02
N LEU A 286 -23.86 -3.04 16.49
CA LEU A 286 -24.21 -1.83 15.76
C LEU A 286 -24.09 -0.58 16.66
N ARG A 287 -24.55 -0.66 17.92
CA ARG A 287 -24.35 0.43 18.90
C ARG A 287 -22.87 0.72 19.15
N ARG A 288 -22.05 -0.33 19.33
CA ARG A 288 -20.60 -0.17 19.53
C ARG A 288 -19.92 0.43 18.32
N LEU A 289 -20.33 0.06 17.11
CA LEU A 289 -19.85 0.65 15.86
C LEU A 289 -20.14 2.15 15.81
N TYR A 290 -21.35 2.61 16.15
CA TYR A 290 -21.67 4.04 16.20
C TYR A 290 -20.73 4.81 17.14
N THR A 291 -20.41 4.24 18.29
CA THR A 291 -19.53 4.87 19.30
C THR A 291 -18.03 4.69 19.04
N ALA A 292 -17.63 3.85 18.08
CA ALA A 292 -16.22 3.57 17.83
C ALA A 292 -15.47 4.82 17.34
N THR A 293 -14.29 5.05 17.89
CA THR A 293 -13.41 6.20 17.61
C THR A 293 -12.01 5.78 17.14
N SER A 294 -11.76 4.48 17.02
CA SER A 294 -10.51 3.91 16.54
C SER A 294 -10.75 2.66 15.71
N LEU A 295 -9.79 2.33 14.83
CA LEU A 295 -9.82 1.09 14.05
C LEU A 295 -9.85 -0.13 14.97
N MET A 296 -9.10 -0.14 16.07
CA MET A 296 -9.08 -1.24 17.04
C MET A 296 -10.47 -1.50 17.65
N GLN A 297 -11.25 -0.46 17.93
CA GLN A 297 -12.63 -0.63 18.41
C GLN A 297 -13.54 -1.20 17.32
N ILE A 298 -13.36 -0.80 16.06
CA ILE A 298 -14.13 -1.37 14.94
C ILE A 298 -13.72 -2.84 14.72
N ASP A 299 -12.43 -3.12 14.74
CA ASP A 299 -11.89 -4.46 14.52
C ASP A 299 -12.35 -5.44 15.62
N ASP A 300 -12.33 -5.03 16.88
CA ASP A 300 -12.74 -5.88 17.99
C ASP A 300 -14.25 -6.12 18.04
N ASN A 301 -15.05 -5.11 17.68
CA ASN A 301 -16.51 -5.24 17.74
C ASN A 301 -17.10 -5.85 16.48
N ILE A 302 -16.50 -5.61 15.32
CA ILE A 302 -17.06 -5.93 14.00
C ILE A 302 -16.13 -6.87 13.23
N MET A 303 -14.94 -6.41 12.81
CA MET A 303 -14.17 -7.11 11.78
C MET A 303 -13.72 -8.50 12.19
N ARG A 304 -13.26 -8.67 13.44
CA ARG A 304 -12.79 -9.98 13.92
C ARG A 304 -13.88 -11.05 13.89
N LYS A 305 -15.15 -10.66 14.00
CA LYS A 305 -16.29 -11.59 14.04
C LYS A 305 -16.62 -12.16 12.68
N PHE A 306 -16.25 -11.48 11.58
CA PHE A 306 -16.51 -11.97 10.23
C PHE A 306 -15.89 -13.35 9.99
N HIS A 307 -14.63 -13.54 10.40
CA HIS A 307 -13.92 -14.81 10.32
C HIS A 307 -13.93 -15.61 11.64
N GLY A 308 -14.70 -15.18 12.65
CA GLY A 308 -14.92 -15.94 13.88
C GLY A 308 -13.74 -15.93 14.86
N TYR A 309 -12.86 -14.92 14.82
CA TYR A 309 -11.75 -14.81 15.77
C TYR A 309 -12.26 -14.49 17.18
N SER A 310 -11.68 -15.18 18.17
CA SER A 310 -12.10 -15.09 19.58
C SER A 310 -11.73 -13.76 20.22
N SER A 311 -10.64 -13.13 19.76
CA SER A 311 -10.10 -11.89 20.33
C SER A 311 -9.46 -11.00 19.27
N LEU A 312 -9.33 -9.70 19.57
CA LEU A 312 -8.61 -8.75 18.72
C LEU A 312 -7.14 -9.15 18.51
N LYS A 313 -6.49 -9.69 19.55
CA LYS A 313 -5.11 -10.19 19.48
C LYS A 313 -4.99 -11.32 18.45
N GLU A 314 -5.89 -12.30 18.51
CA GLU A 314 -5.90 -13.41 17.56
C GLU A 314 -6.13 -12.92 16.12
N TYR A 315 -7.10 -12.02 15.93
CA TYR A 315 -7.36 -11.40 14.63
C TYR A 315 -6.10 -10.73 14.07
N TYR A 316 -5.45 -9.86 14.84
CA TYR A 316 -4.26 -9.17 14.37
C TYR A 316 -3.06 -10.08 14.13
N GLU A 317 -2.86 -11.12 14.94
CA GLU A 317 -1.80 -12.10 14.70
C GLU A 317 -2.03 -12.84 13.37
N LYS A 318 -3.26 -13.35 13.16
CA LYS A 318 -3.59 -14.16 11.98
C LYS A 318 -3.66 -13.34 10.69
N GLU A 319 -4.04 -12.07 10.76
CA GLU A 319 -4.20 -11.19 9.60
C GLU A 319 -2.87 -10.50 9.21
N SER A 320 -1.82 -10.56 10.05
CA SER A 320 -0.54 -9.91 9.78
C SER A 320 0.38 -10.72 8.86
N CYS A 321 0.94 -10.08 7.83
CA CYS A 321 1.84 -10.74 6.89
C CYS A 321 3.20 -11.12 7.49
N VAL A 322 3.59 -10.54 8.63
CA VAL A 322 4.90 -10.80 9.27
C VAL A 322 5.19 -12.30 9.50
N HIS A 323 4.15 -13.11 9.73
CA HIS A 323 4.27 -14.56 9.92
C HIS A 323 4.43 -15.36 8.62
N TYR A 324 4.29 -14.70 7.46
CA TYR A 324 4.25 -15.35 6.14
C TYR A 324 5.30 -14.78 5.18
N ILE A 325 5.66 -13.50 5.34
CA ILE A 325 6.49 -12.75 4.39
C ILE A 325 7.88 -13.37 4.16
N HIS A 326 8.40 -14.14 5.13
CA HIS A 326 9.67 -14.85 4.98
C HIS A 326 9.63 -16.00 3.95
N ASN A 327 8.43 -16.47 3.58
CA ASN A 327 8.21 -17.50 2.57
C ASN A 327 8.10 -16.94 1.14
N VAL A 328 8.18 -15.62 0.96
CA VAL A 328 8.19 -14.98 -0.36
C VAL A 328 9.58 -15.14 -1.00
N ASN A 329 9.63 -15.84 -2.13
CA ASN A 329 10.89 -16.21 -2.82
C ASN A 329 11.09 -15.44 -4.13
N VAL A 330 10.04 -14.83 -4.67
CA VAL A 330 10.15 -13.91 -5.81
C VAL A 330 10.80 -12.59 -5.36
N PRO A 331 11.46 -11.85 -6.27
CA PRO A 331 11.99 -10.52 -5.97
C PRO A 331 10.93 -9.62 -5.31
N LEU A 332 11.25 -9.08 -4.13
CA LEU A 332 10.33 -8.31 -3.29
C LEU A 332 10.93 -6.94 -2.96
N LEU A 333 10.27 -5.88 -3.41
CA LEU A 333 10.61 -4.50 -3.05
C LEU A 333 9.63 -4.00 -1.99
N LEU A 334 10.17 -3.60 -0.84
CA LEU A 334 9.43 -3.03 0.28
C LEU A 334 9.77 -1.55 0.39
N VAL A 335 8.78 -0.66 0.26
CA VAL A 335 8.99 0.79 0.23
C VAL A 335 8.25 1.46 1.39
N ASN A 336 8.95 2.23 2.20
CA ASN A 336 8.36 3.08 3.24
C ASN A 336 9.00 4.48 3.22
N SER A 337 8.42 5.41 3.96
CA SER A 337 8.98 6.73 4.25
C SER A 337 9.22 6.89 5.75
N ALA A 338 10.28 7.58 6.13
CA ALA A 338 10.66 7.80 7.52
C ALA A 338 9.73 8.81 8.22
N ASP A 339 9.08 9.68 7.45
CA ASP A 339 8.11 10.68 7.89
C ASP A 339 6.65 10.22 7.78
N ASP A 340 6.39 8.92 7.58
CA ASP A 340 5.05 8.34 7.52
C ASP A 340 4.30 8.56 8.86
N PRO A 341 3.19 9.34 8.88
CA PRO A 341 2.48 9.60 10.10
C PRO A 341 1.61 8.42 10.56
N LEU A 342 1.47 7.36 9.78
CA LEU A 342 0.68 6.16 10.10
C LEU A 342 1.58 4.98 10.48
N VAL A 343 2.69 4.79 9.77
CA VAL A 343 3.62 3.67 10.02
C VAL A 343 4.72 4.10 10.98
N HIS A 344 4.59 3.72 12.25
CA HIS A 344 5.60 4.02 13.27
C HIS A 344 6.96 3.35 12.97
N GLY A 345 8.07 4.05 13.24
CA GLY A 345 9.43 3.58 12.95
C GLY A 345 9.78 2.22 13.55
N SER A 346 9.18 1.84 14.69
CA SER A 346 9.38 0.51 15.28
C SER A 346 8.91 -0.64 14.37
N LEU A 347 7.96 -0.40 13.47
CA LEU A 347 7.49 -1.39 12.49
C LEU A 347 8.49 -1.58 11.34
N LEU A 348 9.30 -0.56 11.04
CA LEU A 348 10.30 -0.59 9.95
C LEU A 348 11.48 -1.52 10.25
N THR A 349 11.62 -1.97 11.51
CA THR A 349 12.57 -3.04 11.87
C THR A 349 12.22 -4.37 11.19
N ILE A 350 10.95 -4.63 10.89
CA ILE A 350 10.49 -5.86 10.26
C ILE A 350 11.04 -6.01 8.82
N PRO A 351 10.78 -5.06 7.89
CA PRO A 351 11.31 -5.17 6.52
C PRO A 351 12.83 -5.05 6.47
N ARG A 352 13.45 -4.26 7.35
CA ARG A 352 14.92 -4.13 7.42
C ARG A 352 15.58 -5.48 7.76
N THR A 353 15.16 -6.11 8.86
CA THR A 353 15.67 -7.44 9.25
C THR A 353 15.38 -8.51 8.19
N LEU A 354 14.25 -8.42 7.49
CA LEU A 354 13.94 -9.35 6.41
C LEU A 354 14.92 -9.18 5.23
N ALA A 355 15.20 -7.94 4.81
CA ALA A 355 16.09 -7.63 3.70
C ALA A 355 17.57 -7.94 4.01
N GLU A 356 17.98 -7.83 5.27
CA GLU A 356 19.30 -8.29 5.73
C GLU A 356 19.45 -9.82 5.61
N LYS A 357 18.36 -10.57 5.74
CA LYS A 357 18.37 -12.05 5.79
C LYS A 357 18.02 -12.73 4.47
N LYS A 358 17.38 -12.05 3.53
CA LYS A 358 16.92 -12.65 2.27
C LYS A 358 17.53 -11.96 1.06
N GLU A 359 18.11 -12.79 0.19
CA GLU A 359 18.76 -12.39 -1.07
C GLU A 359 17.80 -11.71 -2.07
N ASN A 360 16.52 -12.09 -2.05
CA ASN A 360 15.49 -11.62 -2.97
C ASN A 360 14.70 -10.40 -2.47
N VAL A 361 15.11 -9.76 -1.38
CA VAL A 361 14.36 -8.66 -0.76
C VAL A 361 15.20 -7.38 -0.76
N ILE A 362 14.60 -6.28 -1.22
CA ILE A 362 15.13 -4.92 -1.08
C ILE A 362 14.15 -4.14 -0.21
N PHE A 363 14.65 -3.53 0.86
CA PHE A 363 13.92 -2.54 1.63
C PHE A 363 14.44 -1.13 1.30
N ALA A 364 13.56 -0.27 0.82
CA ALA A 364 13.85 1.12 0.48
C ALA A 364 13.09 2.07 1.43
N LEU A 365 13.85 2.84 2.20
CA LEU A 365 13.33 3.84 3.12
C LEU A 365 13.66 5.25 2.62
N THR A 366 12.65 5.96 2.15
CA THR A 366 12.79 7.38 1.80
C THR A 366 12.79 8.25 3.05
N LEU A 367 13.49 9.39 3.02
CA LEU A 367 13.43 10.34 4.13
C LEU A 367 12.07 11.04 4.23
N HIS A 368 11.47 11.34 3.07
CA HIS A 368 10.18 12.00 2.94
C HIS A 368 9.25 11.20 2.04
N GLY A 369 7.95 11.33 2.26
CA GLY A 369 6.94 10.67 1.42
C GLY A 369 5.56 10.69 2.06
N GLY A 370 5.49 10.83 3.40
CA GLY A 370 4.27 10.59 4.15
C GLY A 370 3.68 9.21 3.85
N HIS A 371 2.40 9.01 4.16
CA HIS A 371 1.69 7.79 3.81
C HIS A 371 1.13 7.88 2.39
N LEU A 372 1.74 7.17 1.44
CA LEU A 372 1.36 7.10 0.01
C LEU A 372 1.43 8.44 -0.77
N GLY A 373 2.02 9.48 -0.17
CA GLY A 373 2.18 10.80 -0.78
C GLY A 373 3.19 10.80 -1.92
N PHE A 374 4.47 10.62 -1.60
CA PHE A 374 5.63 10.57 -2.51
C PHE A 374 5.60 11.61 -3.66
N PHE A 375 5.02 12.78 -3.42
CA PHE A 375 4.83 13.80 -4.44
C PHE A 375 6.17 14.32 -4.93
N GLU A 376 6.32 14.45 -6.24
CA GLU A 376 7.45 15.16 -6.86
C GLU A 376 6.95 16.47 -7.46
N GLY A 377 7.81 17.46 -7.62
CA GLY A 377 7.42 18.69 -8.29
C GLY A 377 8.37 19.84 -8.06
N ALA A 378 8.04 20.97 -8.71
CA ALA A 378 8.74 22.22 -8.51
C ALA A 378 8.39 22.84 -7.15
N VAL A 379 8.51 24.16 -7.01
CA VAL A 379 8.43 24.85 -5.71
C VAL A 379 7.11 24.61 -4.96
N LEU A 380 5.96 24.67 -5.64
CA LEU A 380 4.63 24.62 -5.00
C LEU A 380 3.72 23.53 -5.57
N PHE A 381 3.69 23.33 -6.88
CA PHE A 381 2.75 22.41 -7.53
C PHE A 381 3.38 21.03 -7.75
N PRO A 382 2.72 19.95 -7.31
CA PRO A 382 3.22 18.61 -7.53
C PRO A 382 2.89 18.15 -8.97
N GLN A 383 3.71 17.25 -9.48
CA GLN A 383 3.47 16.52 -10.71
C GLN A 383 2.29 15.53 -10.52
N PRO A 384 1.54 15.20 -11.59
CA PRO A 384 0.48 14.19 -11.53
C PRO A 384 0.99 12.81 -11.10
N LEU A 385 2.17 12.41 -11.63
CA LEU A 385 2.85 11.18 -11.26
C LEU A 385 3.81 11.42 -10.10
N THR A 386 3.72 10.55 -9.11
CA THR A 386 4.57 10.57 -7.92
C THR A 386 5.82 9.71 -8.11
N TRP A 387 6.80 9.91 -7.23
CA TRP A 387 7.98 9.05 -7.20
C TRP A 387 7.59 7.58 -6.96
N MET A 388 6.59 7.33 -6.11
CA MET A 388 6.07 5.99 -5.84
C MET A 388 5.52 5.32 -7.11
N ASP A 389 4.72 6.03 -7.91
CA ASP A 389 4.15 5.45 -9.13
C ASP A 389 5.28 5.05 -10.11
N LYS A 390 6.28 5.93 -10.24
CA LYS A 390 7.43 5.74 -11.13
C LYS A 390 8.36 4.63 -10.66
N VAL A 391 8.63 4.52 -9.35
CA VAL A 391 9.56 3.50 -8.83
C VAL A 391 8.98 2.11 -8.94
N ILE A 392 7.66 1.93 -8.72
CA ILE A 392 7.00 0.64 -8.88
C ILE A 392 7.14 0.16 -10.33
N VAL A 393 6.78 1.02 -11.30
CA VAL A 393 6.85 0.67 -12.73
C VAL A 393 8.29 0.55 -13.21
N GLY A 394 9.18 1.42 -12.74
CA GLY A 394 10.61 1.34 -13.04
C GLY A 394 11.23 0.03 -12.55
N TYR A 395 10.95 -0.38 -11.32
CA TYR A 395 11.41 -1.65 -10.76
C TYR A 395 10.84 -2.85 -11.53
N ALA A 396 9.53 -2.84 -11.81
CA ALA A 396 8.85 -3.83 -12.64
C ALA A 396 9.51 -3.99 -14.02
N ASN A 397 9.76 -2.88 -14.71
CA ASN A 397 10.44 -2.86 -16.02
C ASN A 397 11.84 -3.48 -15.91
N THR A 398 12.62 -3.12 -14.89
CA THR A 398 13.95 -3.67 -14.68
C THR A 398 13.94 -5.17 -14.41
N ILE A 399 12.98 -5.68 -13.62
CA ILE A 399 12.79 -7.11 -13.43
C ILE A 399 12.49 -7.82 -14.76
N CYS A 400 11.61 -7.25 -15.58
CA CYS A 400 11.29 -7.82 -16.90
C CYS A 400 12.52 -7.88 -17.82
N GLN A 401 13.39 -6.87 -17.75
CA GLN A 401 14.66 -6.85 -18.49
C GLN A 401 15.64 -7.92 -17.98
N TRP A 402 15.72 -8.11 -16.66
CA TRP A 402 16.55 -9.16 -16.05
C TRP A 402 16.12 -10.56 -16.49
N GLU A 403 14.83 -10.86 -16.45
CA GLU A 403 14.31 -12.18 -16.83
C GLU A 403 14.57 -12.50 -18.32
N LYS A 404 14.55 -11.50 -19.20
CA LYS A 404 14.96 -11.66 -20.61
C LYS A 404 16.42 -12.02 -20.80
N GLN A 405 17.29 -11.57 -19.90
CA GLN A 405 18.73 -11.80 -19.99
C GLN A 405 19.15 -13.16 -19.41
N LYS A 406 18.26 -13.84 -18.66
CA LYS A 406 18.53 -15.19 -18.20
C LYS A 406 18.64 -16.14 -19.41
N PRO A 407 19.69 -16.96 -19.51
CA PRO A 407 19.77 -18.00 -20.52
C PRO A 407 18.55 -18.91 -20.43
N ALA A 408 17.97 -19.29 -21.58
CA ALA A 408 16.77 -20.13 -21.66
C ALA A 408 16.91 -21.56 -21.07
N CYS A 409 18.02 -21.89 -20.40
CA CYS A 409 18.35 -23.24 -19.94
C CYS A 409 17.80 -23.66 -18.56
N GLN A 410 17.02 -22.82 -17.84
CA GLN A 410 16.50 -23.20 -16.51
C GLN A 410 15.00 -23.50 -16.45
N SER A 411 14.25 -23.31 -17.54
CA SER A 411 12.79 -23.59 -17.57
C SER A 411 12.43 -25.02 -17.97
N GLN A 412 13.35 -25.81 -18.55
CA GLN A 412 13.08 -27.17 -19.01
C GLN A 412 13.58 -28.28 -18.05
N GLY A 413 14.36 -27.95 -17.02
CA GLY A 413 14.96 -28.94 -16.11
C GLY A 413 14.05 -29.50 -15.03
N ALA A 414 12.93 -28.84 -14.72
CA ALA A 414 12.04 -29.27 -13.62
C ALA A 414 10.94 -30.25 -14.06
N HIS A 415 10.55 -30.25 -15.33
CA HIS A 415 9.51 -31.17 -15.84
C HIS A 415 10.04 -32.53 -16.31
N ALA A 416 11.35 -32.68 -16.49
CA ALA A 416 11.95 -33.95 -16.95
C ALA A 416 12.39 -34.87 -15.80
N ALA A 417 12.41 -34.38 -14.55
CA ALA A 417 12.87 -35.14 -13.39
C ALA A 417 11.75 -35.96 -12.71
N GLU A 418 10.47 -35.63 -12.94
CA GLU A 418 9.34 -36.34 -12.31
C GLU A 418 8.83 -37.54 -13.14
N THR A 419 9.24 -37.68 -14.40
CA THR A 419 8.74 -38.76 -15.31
C THR A 419 9.65 -39.98 -15.42
N LYS A 420 10.74 -40.08 -14.63
CA LYS A 420 11.72 -41.17 -14.73
C LYS A 420 11.80 -42.11 -13.51
N CYS A 421 10.92 -41.98 -12.52
CA CYS A 421 10.95 -42.83 -11.31
C CYS A 421 9.75 -43.80 -11.16
N SER A 422 8.89 -43.99 -12.17
CA SER A 422 7.74 -44.90 -12.06
C SER A 422 7.82 -46.20 -12.89
N ASP A 423 8.91 -46.45 -13.62
CA ASP A 423 9.06 -47.67 -14.43
C ASP A 423 10.30 -48.48 -14.01
N SER A 424 10.29 -49.04 -12.79
CA SER A 424 11.13 -50.20 -12.46
C SER A 424 10.67 -50.88 -11.16
N SER A 425 9.63 -51.72 -11.26
CA SER A 425 9.40 -52.83 -10.33
C SER A 425 8.52 -53.87 -11.02
N SER A 426 9.19 -54.85 -11.63
CA SER A 426 8.68 -56.20 -11.88
C SER A 426 9.03 -57.08 -10.69
#